data_AF-A0AA94FCW9-F1
#
_entry.id   AF-A0AA94FCW9-F1
#
_cell.length_a   1.000
_cell.length_b   1.000
_cell.length_c   1.000
_cell.angle_alpha   90.00
_cell.angle_beta   90.00
_cell.angle_gamma   90.00
#
_symmetry.space_group_name_H-M   'P 1'
#
loop_
_entity.id
_entity.type
_entity.pdbx_description
1 polymer ?
#
loop_
_entity_poly.entity_id
_entity_poly.type
_entity_poly.pdbx_seq_one_letter_code
_entity_poly.pdbx_strand_id
1 'polypeptide(L)'
;MYRGKIDEILCIQAKAVANDLKTVYCASTEEDAQTALLEFDESWSKKYQHITQSWTNNWNQLATFFKYPKSVQTLIYTTNPIESLNSSIKRRTA
;
A
#
# COMPACT_ATOMS: atom_id res chain seq x y z
N MET A 1 -4.46 1.07 8.02
CA MET A 1 -5.28 -0.16 7.99
C MET A 1 -4.71 -1.28 7.12
N TYR A 2 -3.58 -1.10 6.41
CA TYR A 2 -3.01 -2.15 5.55
C TYR A 2 -1.82 -2.92 6.16
N ARG A 3 -1.25 -2.43 7.27
CA ARG A 3 -0.09 -3.04 7.94
C ARG A 3 -0.41 -4.29 8.76
N GLY A 4 -1.61 -4.38 9.34
CA GLY A 4 -2.01 -5.54 10.16
C GLY A 4 -2.17 -6.83 9.36
N LYS A 5 -2.52 -6.74 8.08
CA LYS A 5 -2.64 -7.89 7.18
C LYS A 5 -1.28 -8.36 6.63
N ILE A 6 -0.25 -7.53 6.77
CA ILE A 6 1.14 -7.81 6.37
C ILE A 6 1.94 -8.44 7.54
N ASP A 7 1.51 -8.24 8.79
CA ASP A 7 2.18 -8.76 9.99
C ASP A 7 1.97 -10.28 10.19
N GLU A 8 0.96 -10.87 9.56
CA GLU A 8 0.69 -12.32 9.58
C GLU A 8 1.59 -13.10 8.60
N ILE A 9 2.42 -12.39 7.82
CA ILE A 9 3.37 -12.96 6.88
C ILE A 9 4.78 -12.94 7.49
N LEU A 10 5.46 -14.10 7.48
CA LEU A 10 6.87 -14.28 7.87
C LEU A 10 7.70 -13.03 7.52
N CYS A 11 8.20 -12.31 8.55
CA CYS A 11 8.86 -10.99 8.52
C CYS A 11 9.70 -10.65 7.28
N ILE A 12 10.39 -11.63 6.70
CA ILE A 12 11.25 -11.49 5.52
C ILE A 12 10.42 -11.26 4.24
N GLN A 13 9.36 -12.04 4.05
CA GLN A 13 8.47 -11.94 2.89
C GLN A 13 7.61 -10.68 2.96
N ALA A 14 7.18 -10.29 4.17
CA ALA A 14 6.48 -9.04 4.42
C ALA A 14 7.30 -7.81 4.00
N LYS A 15 8.61 -7.81 4.28
CA LYS A 15 9.52 -6.74 3.85
C LYS A 15 9.68 -6.69 2.33
N ALA A 16 9.82 -7.83 1.66
CA ALA A 16 9.93 -7.89 0.21
C ALA A 16 8.65 -7.37 -0.47
N VAL A 17 7.49 -7.87 -0.05
CA VAL A 17 6.18 -7.43 -0.55
C VAL A 17 5.97 -5.93 -0.30
N ALA A 18 6.34 -5.41 0.87
CA ALA A 18 6.20 -3.99 1.18
C ALA A 18 7.13 -3.11 0.32
N ASN A 19 8.32 -3.59 -0.03
CA ASN A 19 9.25 -2.87 -0.89
C ASN A 19 8.78 -2.85 -2.34
N ASP A 20 8.21 -3.96 -2.82
CA ASP A 20 7.62 -4.06 -4.14
C ASP A 20 6.37 -3.17 -4.26
N LEU A 21 5.47 -3.22 -3.27
CA LEU A 21 4.32 -2.29 -3.22
C LEU A 21 4.75 -0.82 -3.14
N LYS A 22 5.93 -0.54 -2.59
CA LYS A 22 6.48 0.82 -2.56
C LYS A 22 6.82 1.37 -3.93
N THR A 23 7.21 0.53 -4.89
CA THR A 23 7.47 1.01 -6.26
C THR A 23 6.16 1.46 -6.91
N VAL A 24 5.07 0.71 -6.71
CA VAL A 24 3.73 1.04 -7.24
C VAL A 24 3.27 2.43 -6.81
N TYR A 25 3.36 2.75 -5.52
CA TYR A 25 2.81 4.01 -5.00
C TYR A 25 3.81 5.18 -5.05
N CYS A 26 5.10 4.90 -5.23
CA CYS A 26 6.14 5.91 -5.43
C CYS A 26 6.34 6.29 -6.91
N ALA A 27 5.68 5.59 -7.82
CA ALA A 27 5.66 5.88 -9.26
C ALA A 27 5.28 7.34 -9.54
N SER A 28 5.81 7.88 -10.64
CA SER A 28 5.62 9.30 -10.99
C SER A 28 4.33 9.56 -11.77
N THR A 29 3.82 8.54 -12.46
CA THR A 29 2.60 8.61 -13.28
C THR A 29 1.72 7.40 -13.00
N GLU A 30 0.43 7.52 -13.32
CA GLU A 30 -0.54 6.42 -13.19
C GLU A 30 -0.15 5.20 -14.04
N GLU A 31 0.38 5.43 -15.23
CA GLU A 31 0.80 4.39 -16.18
C GLU A 31 1.99 3.57 -15.65
N ASP A 32 2.97 4.27 -15.05
CA ASP A 32 4.15 3.66 -14.43
C ASP A 32 3.74 2.83 -13.19
N ALA A 33 2.81 3.36 -12.39
CA ALA A 33 2.23 2.65 -11.27
C ALA A 33 1.47 1.39 -11.70
N GLN A 34 0.74 1.46 -12.82
CA GLN A 34 -0.01 0.32 -13.35
C GLN A 34 0.92 -0.78 -13.87
N THR A 35 2.04 -0.39 -14.47
CA THR A 35 3.09 -1.32 -14.92
C THR A 35 3.73 -2.02 -13.73
N ALA A 36 4.11 -1.26 -12.69
CA ALA A 36 4.64 -1.83 -11.45
C ALA A 36 3.62 -2.76 -10.76
N LEU A 37 2.32 -2.46 -10.83
CA LEU A 37 1.28 -3.32 -10.28
C LEU A 37 1.17 -4.65 -11.04
N LEU A 38 1.34 -4.65 -12.36
CA LEU A 38 1.35 -5.87 -13.17
C LEU A 38 2.57 -6.74 -12.83
N GLU A 39 3.76 -6.15 -12.69
CA GLU A 39 4.97 -6.87 -12.26
C GLU A 39 4.81 -7.46 -10.85
N PHE A 40 4.18 -6.71 -9.95
CA PHE A 40 3.82 -7.19 -8.62
C PHE A 40 2.84 -8.37 -8.68
N ASP A 41 1.83 -8.30 -9.56
CA ASP A 41 0.87 -9.39 -9.73
C ASP A 41 1.54 -10.65 -10.26
N GLU A 42 2.44 -10.53 -11.24
CA GLU A 42 3.15 -11.68 -11.78
C GLU A 42 4.03 -12.38 -10.72
N SER A 43 4.71 -11.57 -9.90
CA SER A 43 5.62 -12.05 -8.86
C SER A 43 4.90 -12.64 -7.64
N TRP A 44 3.75 -12.05 -7.24
CA TRP A 44 3.12 -12.34 -5.95
C TRP A 44 1.71 -12.95 -6.04
N SER A 45 1.05 -12.96 -7.20
CA SER A 45 -0.32 -13.52 -7.35
C SER A 45 -0.43 -14.96 -6.87
N LYS A 46 0.57 -15.80 -7.14
CA LYS A 46 0.60 -17.22 -6.74
C LYS A 46 0.62 -17.42 -5.23
N LYS A 47 1.24 -16.49 -4.49
CA LYS A 47 1.45 -16.62 -3.04
C LYS A 47 0.45 -15.80 -2.23
N TYR A 48 0.04 -14.65 -2.77
CA TYR A 48 -0.81 -13.67 -2.10
C TYR A 48 -1.91 -13.12 -3.01
N GLN A 49 -2.69 -14.01 -3.65
CA GLN A 49 -3.81 -13.63 -4.54
C GLN A 49 -4.77 -12.60 -3.93
N HIS A 50 -4.95 -12.63 -2.61
CA HIS A 50 -5.87 -11.74 -1.91
C HIS A 50 -5.35 -10.30 -1.87
N ILE A 51 -4.02 -10.11 -1.85
CA ILE A 51 -3.40 -8.79 -1.85
C ILE A 51 -3.56 -8.20 -3.25
N THR A 52 -3.12 -8.92 -4.28
CA THR A 52 -3.22 -8.47 -5.67
C THR A 52 -4.67 -8.18 -6.06
N GLN A 53 -5.62 -9.07 -5.79
CA GLN A 53 -7.04 -8.81 -6.08
C GLN A 53 -7.57 -7.57 -5.35
N SER A 54 -7.18 -7.37 -4.09
CA SER A 54 -7.58 -6.17 -3.35
C SER A 54 -7.03 -4.91 -3.99
N TRP A 55 -5.79 -4.91 -4.46
CA TRP A 55 -5.18 -3.75 -5.12
C TRP A 55 -5.81 -3.48 -6.48
N THR A 56 -6.05 -4.50 -7.29
CA THR A 56 -6.70 -4.38 -8.60
C THR A 56 -8.14 -3.87 -8.46
N ASN A 57 -8.93 -4.43 -7.53
CA ASN A 57 -10.30 -3.96 -7.29
C ASN A 57 -10.36 -2.51 -6.78
N ASN A 58 -9.38 -2.10 -5.98
CA ASN A 58 -9.30 -0.74 -5.45
C ASN A 58 -8.49 0.21 -6.35
N TRP A 59 -8.02 -0.25 -7.51
CA TRP A 59 -7.14 0.53 -8.39
C TRP A 59 -7.74 1.87 -8.75
N ASN A 60 -9.04 1.95 -9.06
CA ASN A 60 -9.70 3.23 -9.37
C ASN A 60 -9.59 4.27 -8.23
N GLN A 61 -9.64 3.82 -6.98
CA GLN A 61 -9.47 4.71 -5.82
C GLN A 61 -8.00 5.10 -5.64
N LEU A 62 -7.09 4.15 -5.86
CA LEU A 62 -5.64 4.37 -5.79
C LEU A 62 -5.14 5.27 -6.91
N ALA A 63 -5.65 5.14 -8.13
CA ALA A 63 -5.33 5.96 -9.29
C ALA A 63 -5.62 7.44 -9.05
N THR A 64 -6.68 7.74 -8.27
CA THR A 64 -7.01 9.11 -7.86
C THR A 64 -5.88 9.77 -7.04
N PHE A 65 -5.01 8.98 -6.41
CA PHE A 65 -3.81 9.46 -5.72
C PHE A 65 -2.90 10.27 -6.65
N PHE A 66 -2.69 9.81 -7.88
CA PHE A 66 -1.80 10.45 -8.85
C PHE A 66 -2.33 11.79 -9.35
N LYS A 67 -3.62 12.08 -9.15
CA LYS A 67 -4.23 13.37 -9.51
C LYS A 67 -3.87 14.49 -8.52
N TYR A 68 -3.39 14.16 -7.33
CA TYR A 68 -2.98 15.15 -6.34
C TYR A 68 -1.54 15.62 -6.57
N PRO A 69 -1.22 16.90 -6.25
CA PRO A 69 0.14 17.40 -6.34
C PRO A 69 1.07 16.72 -5.33
N LYS A 70 2.38 16.67 -5.63
CA LYS A 70 3.42 15.96 -4.84
C LYS A 70 3.37 16.29 -3.33
N SER A 71 3.08 17.54 -2.97
CA SER A 71 2.98 17.97 -1.57
C SER A 71 1.86 17.23 -0.79
N VAL A 72 0.72 16.99 -1.43
CA VAL A 72 -0.40 16.25 -0.85
C VAL A 72 -0.09 14.75 -0.81
N GLN A 73 0.60 14.23 -1.84
CA GLN A 73 1.08 12.85 -1.88
C GLN A 73 2.00 12.54 -0.68
N THR A 74 2.98 13.40 -0.39
CA THR A 74 3.87 13.27 0.76
C THR A 74 3.12 13.30 2.08
N LEU A 75 2.09 14.15 2.20
CA LEU A 75 1.26 14.24 3.40
C LEU A 75 0.49 12.93 3.66
N ILE A 76 -0.07 12.32 2.61
CA ILE A 76 -0.81 11.05 2.70
C ILE A 76 0.12 9.91 3.14
N TYR A 77 1.30 9.78 2.53
CA TYR A 77 2.28 8.76 2.90
C TYR A 77 2.90 8.97 4.27
N THR A 78 2.90 10.20 4.77
CA THR A 78 3.50 10.45 6.08
C THR A 78 2.78 9.69 7.17
N THR A 79 1.47 9.39 7.06
CA THR A 79 0.64 8.48 7.91
C THR A 79 0.76 8.60 9.45
N ASN A 80 1.68 9.42 9.94
CA ASN A 80 2.06 9.65 11.32
C ASN A 80 0.89 10.19 12.15
N PRO A 81 0.01 11.07 11.62
CA PRO A 81 -1.16 11.51 12.36
C PRO A 81 -2.19 10.39 12.52
N ILE A 82 -2.49 9.63 11.46
CA ILE A 82 -3.55 8.62 11.48
C ILE A 82 -3.10 7.41 12.30
N GLU A 83 -1.84 6.98 12.21
CA GLU A 83 -1.29 5.92 13.09
C GLU A 83 -1.20 6.37 14.56
N SER A 84 -0.77 7.62 14.83
CA SER A 84 -0.76 8.19 16.18
C SER A 84 -2.17 8.25 16.78
N LEU A 85 -3.17 8.64 16.00
CA LEU A 85 -4.57 8.65 16.42
C LEU A 85 -5.10 7.22 16.64
N ASN A 86 -4.85 6.30 15.72
CA ASN A 86 -5.37 4.93 15.81
C ASN A 86 -4.72 4.15 16.96
N SER A 87 -3.44 4.39 17.24
CA SER A 87 -2.76 3.86 18.43
C SER A 87 -3.29 4.47 19.73
N SER A 88 -3.60 5.77 19.73
CA SER A 88 -4.23 6.44 20.87
C SER A 88 -5.65 5.91 21.15
N ILE A 89 -6.43 5.64 20.10
CA ILE A 89 -7.77 5.03 20.22
C ILE A 89 -7.65 3.63 20.79
N LYS A 90 -6.83 2.76 20.18
CA LYS A 90 -6.59 1.39 20.66
C LYS A 90 -6.17 1.35 22.13
N ARG A 91 -5.31 2.28 22.58
CA ARG A 91 -4.88 2.39 23.98
C ARG A 91 -6.01 2.76 24.94
N ARG A 92 -7.00 3.54 24.50
CA ARG A 92 -8.12 3.99 25.36
C ARG A 92 -9.29 3.02 25.39
N THR A 93 -9.41 2.15 24.39
CA THR A 93 -10.48 1.15 24.30
C THR A 93 -10.04 -0.27 24.67
N ALA A 94 -8.76 -0.49 24.97
CA ALA A 94 -8.21 -1.77 25.43
C ALA A 94 -8.34 -1.93 26.96
#